data_AF-A0A7W8YCA1-F1
#
_entry.id   AF-A0A7W8YCA1-F1
#
_cell.length_a   1.000
_cell.length_b   1.000
_cell.length_c   1.000
_cell.angle_alpha   90.00
_cell.angle_beta   90.00
_cell.angle_gamma   90.00
#
_symmetry.space_group_name_H-M   'P 1'
#
loop_
_entity.id
_entity.type
_entity.pdbx_description
1 polymer ?
#
loop_
_entity_poly.entity_id
_entity_poly.type
_entity_poly.pdbx_seq_one_letter_code
_entity_poly.pdbx_strand_id
1 'polypeptide(L)'
;MSTTAVESNHQPRPIRWSGTKAFLIECADLNDVVSIHTHLTNNPLPGQRELLAAARTVMVAFDSRPRAVAAAQLLATMQYDDAATVAGETILIPVVYDGEDLQAVADLTNLSVEGVIQAHTSAEWKGAFGGFAPGFTYLVADNDPLNVPRRETPRTAVPAGSVALAGNFSAVYPRRSPGGWQLIGRTNERMWDLGRENPALVRPGDIVKYEATRETISAVVPDSEPESASEATPEVTADQAVGSTSTYLEIIDPGLQTLLQDLGRPGFGDLGVSASGAADKASARQANRVVGNDSDLAVLENVLGELELKAFGNVIVAITGAEVKAFVTQNPALMEIPEPSEDLEEGEEEELPEPEVRRAPLRTAFSLYDGETLRIEAPEAGLRTYVAVRGGFMVPEVLGSRATDSMSGVGPEPLAKGKVLPVGQAKRNNSVGSDEPATGVLPMIGKVTTLRITLGPRDDWFDEAGISALTEQEWMATSQSNRIGVRFELPAGGRPMTRAKDGELASEGAVPGSLQIPPSGLPVLFLADHPVTGGYPVAGVVIERDMPLAAQLPPGAKVRFTAVDPDTFLPLENSTSTSSSTRPQGSEKNEGPSA
;
A
#
# COMPACT_ATOMS: atom_id res chain seq x y z
N MET A 1 37.54 -48.96 4.46
CA MET A 1 37.26 -47.74 3.69
C MET A 1 36.02 -47.12 4.31
N SER A 2 36.23 -46.26 5.30
CA SER A 2 35.14 -45.59 6.02
C SER A 2 34.81 -44.31 5.29
N THR A 3 33.62 -44.23 4.73
CA THR A 3 33.04 -43.02 4.15
C THR A 3 32.65 -42.10 5.30
N THR A 4 33.43 -41.05 5.53
CA THR A 4 33.08 -39.94 6.41
C THR A 4 31.89 -39.21 5.80
N ALA A 5 30.71 -39.42 6.36
CA ALA A 5 29.58 -38.53 6.16
C ALA A 5 29.96 -37.16 6.77
N VAL A 6 30.08 -36.15 5.92
CA VAL A 6 30.15 -34.76 6.37
C VAL A 6 28.74 -34.41 6.83
N GLU A 7 28.48 -34.53 8.14
CA GLU A 7 27.30 -33.93 8.76
C GLU A 7 27.42 -32.41 8.61
N SER A 8 26.71 -31.87 7.62
CA SER A 8 26.61 -30.45 7.36
C SER A 8 25.77 -29.81 8.46
N ASN A 9 26.41 -29.40 9.55
CA ASN A 9 25.80 -28.72 10.69
C ASN A 9 25.36 -27.29 10.29
N HIS A 10 24.24 -27.15 9.57
CA HIS A 10 23.70 -25.86 9.14
C HIS A 10 22.45 -25.53 9.95
N GLN A 11 22.48 -24.37 10.61
CA GLN A 11 21.31 -23.84 11.31
C GLN A 11 20.23 -23.43 10.28
N PRO A 12 18.95 -23.69 10.57
CA PRO A 12 17.86 -23.22 9.73
C PRO A 12 17.88 -21.68 9.63
N ARG A 13 17.58 -21.15 8.43
CA ARG A 13 17.55 -19.70 8.20
C ARG A 13 16.48 -19.04 9.09
N PRO A 14 16.76 -17.89 9.73
CA PRO A 14 15.76 -17.20 10.52
C PRO A 14 14.61 -16.69 9.65
N ILE A 15 13.38 -17.08 10.01
CA ILE A 15 12.15 -16.57 9.42
C ILE A 15 11.41 -15.74 10.47
N ARG A 16 10.99 -14.54 10.08
CA ARG A 16 10.26 -13.62 10.96
C ARG A 16 8.90 -13.30 10.38
N TRP A 17 7.85 -13.73 11.07
CA TRP A 17 6.48 -13.54 10.61
C TRP A 17 6.08 -12.06 10.60
N SER A 18 5.45 -11.64 9.52
CA SER A 18 4.86 -10.32 9.34
C SER A 18 3.38 -10.51 9.07
N GLY A 19 2.60 -10.66 10.14
CA GLY A 19 1.21 -11.09 10.06
C GLY A 19 1.07 -12.60 9.88
N THR A 20 -0.10 -13.02 9.41
CA THR A 20 -0.42 -14.45 9.24
C THR A 20 -0.03 -15.00 7.88
N LYS A 21 0.08 -14.15 6.85
CA LYS A 21 0.26 -14.57 5.45
C LYS A 21 1.57 -14.12 4.82
N ALA A 22 2.44 -13.45 5.57
CA ALA A 22 3.74 -13.01 5.07
C ALA A 22 4.83 -13.21 6.12
N PHE A 23 6.07 -13.32 5.66
CA PHE A 23 7.24 -13.40 6.52
C PHE A 23 8.47 -12.81 5.82
N LEU A 24 9.46 -12.44 6.63
CA LEU A 24 10.78 -12.01 6.21
C LEU A 24 11.76 -13.17 6.36
N ILE A 25 12.52 -13.44 5.32
CA ILE A 25 13.68 -14.32 5.33
C ILE A 25 14.89 -13.45 5.66
N GLU A 26 15.57 -13.71 6.76
CA GLU A 26 16.82 -13.01 7.08
C GLU A 26 17.96 -13.52 6.20
N CYS A 27 18.69 -12.59 5.59
CA CYS A 27 19.78 -12.86 4.68
C CYS A 27 21.11 -12.43 5.31
N ALA A 28 22.15 -13.25 5.13
CA ALA A 28 23.47 -12.96 5.69
C ALA A 28 24.06 -11.67 5.08
N ASP A 29 23.90 -11.51 3.76
CA ASP A 29 24.35 -10.37 2.99
C ASP A 29 23.48 -10.11 1.76
N LEU A 30 23.89 -9.13 0.96
CA LEU A 30 23.14 -8.71 -0.21
C LEU A 30 23.18 -9.73 -1.35
N ASN A 31 24.25 -10.53 -1.45
CA ASN A 31 24.30 -11.60 -2.44
C ASN A 31 23.27 -12.66 -2.10
N ASP A 32 23.14 -13.01 -0.81
CA ASP A 32 22.11 -13.92 -0.31
C ASP A 32 20.69 -13.39 -0.59
N VAL A 33 20.44 -12.09 -0.39
CA VAL A 33 19.16 -11.43 -0.79
C VAL A 33 18.88 -11.64 -2.28
N VAL A 34 19.84 -11.30 -3.14
CA VAL A 34 19.67 -11.36 -4.60
C VAL A 34 19.47 -12.80 -5.06
N SER A 35 20.20 -13.76 -4.50
CA SER A 35 20.08 -15.19 -4.83
C SER A 35 18.70 -15.73 -4.48
N ILE A 36 18.22 -15.46 -3.25
CA ILE A 36 16.88 -15.91 -2.81
C ILE A 36 15.78 -15.25 -3.65
N HIS A 37 15.88 -13.94 -3.86
CA HIS A 37 14.93 -13.18 -4.65
C HIS A 37 14.85 -13.70 -6.10
N THR A 38 16.00 -13.89 -6.74
CA THR A 38 16.08 -14.43 -8.11
C THR A 38 15.47 -15.83 -8.18
N HIS A 39 15.78 -16.69 -7.20
CA HIS A 39 15.23 -18.04 -7.15
C HIS A 39 13.70 -18.04 -7.05
N LEU A 40 13.14 -17.25 -6.13
CA LEU A 40 11.69 -17.15 -5.89
C LEU A 40 10.93 -16.39 -6.98
N THR A 41 11.63 -15.55 -7.74
CA THR A 41 11.09 -14.91 -8.95
C THR A 41 10.94 -15.93 -10.08
N ASN A 42 11.98 -16.73 -10.31
CA ASN A 42 12.00 -17.74 -11.38
C ASN A 42 11.16 -18.99 -11.05
N ASN A 43 11.00 -19.29 -9.76
CA ASN A 43 10.29 -20.47 -9.27
C ASN A 43 9.28 -20.06 -8.17
N PRO A 44 8.21 -19.31 -8.52
CA PRO A 44 7.25 -18.83 -7.55
C PRO A 44 6.56 -19.98 -6.84
N LEU A 45 6.44 -19.88 -5.51
CA LEU A 45 5.78 -20.88 -4.69
C LEU A 45 4.25 -20.84 -4.88
N PRO A 46 3.53 -21.96 -4.66
CA PRO A 46 2.08 -21.97 -4.74
C PRO A 46 1.42 -20.90 -3.87
N GLY A 47 0.67 -20.00 -4.50
CA GLY A 47 -0.04 -18.90 -3.85
C GLY A 47 0.83 -17.73 -3.39
N GLN A 48 2.10 -17.65 -3.82
CA GLN A 48 2.93 -16.45 -3.70
C GLN A 48 2.24 -15.26 -4.39
N ARG A 49 2.17 -14.13 -3.70
CA ARG A 49 1.50 -12.90 -4.14
C ARG A 49 2.42 -11.70 -4.18
N GLU A 50 3.30 -11.60 -3.20
CA GLU A 50 4.33 -10.58 -3.15
C GLU A 50 5.67 -11.26 -2.92
N LEU A 51 6.68 -10.72 -3.58
CA LEU A 51 8.07 -10.95 -3.31
C LEU A 51 8.69 -9.55 -3.23
N LEU A 52 9.48 -9.31 -2.19
CA LEU A 52 10.14 -8.03 -2.03
C LEU A 52 11.55 -8.22 -1.48
N ALA A 53 12.56 -7.85 -2.27
CA ALA A 53 13.93 -7.75 -1.79
C ALA A 53 14.16 -6.44 -1.04
N ALA A 54 14.96 -6.49 0.02
CA ALA A 54 15.37 -5.33 0.80
C ALA A 54 16.82 -5.50 1.27
N ALA A 55 17.31 -4.60 2.13
CA ALA A 55 18.74 -4.49 2.42
C ALA A 55 19.37 -5.79 3.00
N ARG A 56 18.65 -6.51 3.85
CA ARG A 56 19.09 -7.78 4.48
C ARG A 56 17.95 -8.79 4.62
N THR A 57 16.84 -8.57 3.92
CA THR A 57 15.67 -9.44 4.01
C THR A 57 15.03 -9.63 2.64
N VAL A 58 14.40 -10.79 2.46
CA VAL A 58 13.43 -11.02 1.39
C VAL A 58 12.08 -11.27 2.04
N MET A 59 11.09 -10.42 1.75
CA MET A 59 9.71 -10.62 2.18
C MET A 59 8.96 -11.46 1.15
N VAL A 60 8.18 -12.43 1.62
CA VAL A 60 7.27 -13.20 0.77
C VAL A 60 5.87 -13.17 1.39
N ALA A 61 4.85 -12.86 0.58
CA ALA A 61 3.45 -12.89 1.01
C ALA A 61 2.64 -13.89 0.17
N PHE A 62 1.61 -14.48 0.79
CA PHE A 62 0.78 -15.53 0.20
C PHE A 62 -0.71 -15.19 0.28
N ASP A 63 -1.53 -15.83 -0.54
CA ASP A 63 -2.99 -15.66 -0.46
C ASP A 63 -3.64 -16.30 0.77
N SER A 64 -2.96 -17.25 1.41
CA SER A 64 -3.51 -18.02 2.52
C SER A 64 -2.45 -18.44 3.54
N ARG A 65 -2.86 -18.50 4.81
CA ARG A 65 -2.02 -18.94 5.94
C ARG A 65 -1.42 -20.33 5.73
N PRO A 66 -2.17 -21.37 5.30
CA PRO A 66 -1.59 -22.71 5.10
C PRO A 66 -0.45 -22.73 4.07
N ARG A 67 -0.58 -21.95 2.99
CA ARG A 67 0.49 -21.83 1.98
C ARG A 67 1.69 -21.07 2.52
N ALA A 68 1.47 -19.99 3.27
CA ALA A 68 2.54 -19.27 3.94
C ALA A 68 3.31 -20.17 4.92
N VAL A 69 2.60 -20.97 5.73
CA VAL A 69 3.22 -21.89 6.69
C VAL A 69 4.03 -22.98 5.98
N ALA A 70 3.47 -23.60 4.94
CA ALA A 70 4.18 -24.60 4.15
C ALA A 70 5.44 -24.02 3.48
N ALA A 71 5.34 -22.81 2.93
CA ALA A 71 6.47 -22.10 2.34
C ALA A 71 7.55 -21.77 3.38
N ALA A 72 7.18 -21.25 4.56
CA ALA A 72 8.13 -20.96 5.62
C ALA A 72 8.91 -22.22 6.05
N GLN A 73 8.22 -23.35 6.21
CA GLN A 73 8.86 -24.63 6.56
C GLN A 73 9.85 -25.09 5.47
N LEU A 74 9.47 -24.95 4.20
CA LEU A 74 10.32 -25.31 3.07
C LEU A 74 11.57 -24.40 3.01
N LEU A 75 11.37 -23.08 3.01
CA LEU A 75 12.43 -22.09 2.81
C LEU A 75 13.42 -22.01 3.98
N ALA A 76 12.99 -22.38 5.19
CA ALA A 76 13.89 -22.45 6.36
C ALA A 76 15.01 -23.49 6.19
N THR A 77 14.81 -24.49 5.34
CA THR A 77 15.74 -25.61 5.11
C THR A 77 16.27 -25.69 3.68
N MET A 78 15.74 -24.87 2.77
CA MET A 78 16.13 -24.86 1.37
C MET A 78 17.57 -24.33 1.21
N GLN A 79 18.35 -25.06 0.42
CA GLN A 79 19.62 -24.59 -0.10
C GLN A 79 19.36 -23.89 -1.42
N TYR A 80 19.85 -22.66 -1.54
CA TYR A 80 19.94 -21.96 -2.81
C TYR A 80 21.37 -22.14 -3.25
N ASP A 81 21.56 -22.75 -4.42
CA ASP A 81 22.89 -22.73 -5.00
C ASP A 81 23.29 -21.26 -5.24
N ASP A 82 24.57 -20.93 -5.10
CA ASP A 82 25.19 -19.71 -5.65
C ASP A 82 25.10 -19.67 -7.20
N ALA A 83 24.24 -20.48 -7.79
CA ALA A 83 24.16 -20.79 -9.20
C ALA A 83 23.56 -19.62 -9.97
N ALA A 84 24.48 -18.95 -10.67
CA ALA A 84 24.25 -18.10 -11.82
C ALA A 84 23.09 -17.11 -11.61
N THR A 85 23.45 -15.92 -11.12
CA THR A 85 22.63 -14.75 -11.44
C THR A 85 22.46 -14.74 -12.94
N VAL A 86 21.25 -14.99 -13.42
CA VAL A 86 20.89 -14.61 -14.78
C VAL A 86 21.00 -13.10 -14.75
N ALA A 87 22.11 -12.58 -15.28
CA ALA A 87 22.30 -11.16 -15.41
C ALA A 87 21.10 -10.64 -16.21
N GLY A 88 20.38 -9.68 -15.63
CA GLY A 88 19.34 -8.97 -16.34
C GLY A 88 19.94 -8.18 -17.51
N GLU A 89 19.14 -7.30 -18.08
CA GLU A 89 19.61 -6.52 -19.22
C GLU A 89 20.71 -5.54 -18.78
N THR A 90 21.65 -5.25 -19.69
CA THR A 90 22.62 -4.17 -19.46
C THR A 90 21.99 -2.85 -19.90
N ILE A 91 21.81 -1.94 -18.95
CA ILE A 91 21.17 -0.64 -19.10
C ILE A 91 22.25 0.42 -19.02
N LEU A 92 22.31 1.28 -20.04
CA LEU A 92 23.24 2.40 -20.07
C LEU A 92 22.52 3.67 -19.60
N ILE A 93 23.08 4.35 -18.60
CA ILE A 93 22.53 5.61 -18.08
C ILE A 93 23.53 6.74 -18.33
N PRO A 94 23.24 7.67 -19.25
CA PRO A 94 24.08 8.86 -19.44
C PRO A 94 23.93 9.82 -18.27
N VAL A 95 25.04 10.31 -17.73
CA VAL A 95 25.09 11.19 -16.56
C VAL A 95 25.91 12.44 -16.86
N VAL A 96 25.33 13.60 -16.57
CA VAL A 96 26.06 14.86 -16.42
C VAL A 96 26.51 14.94 -14.96
N TYR A 97 27.82 14.91 -14.71
CA TYR A 97 28.39 14.94 -13.35
C TYR A 97 28.54 16.39 -12.86
N ASP A 98 27.41 17.02 -12.54
CA ASP A 98 27.29 18.39 -12.03
C ASP A 98 26.58 18.43 -10.66
N GLY A 99 26.54 17.30 -9.94
CA GLY A 99 25.83 17.19 -8.68
C GLY A 99 26.42 18.07 -7.58
N GLU A 100 25.52 18.63 -6.76
CA GLU A 100 25.87 19.56 -5.66
C GLU A 100 26.89 18.97 -4.67
N ASP A 101 26.85 17.66 -4.43
CA ASP A 101 27.71 16.97 -3.46
C ASP A 101 28.94 16.32 -4.11
N LEU A 102 29.17 16.47 -5.42
CA LEU A 102 30.25 15.77 -6.13
C LEU A 102 31.63 16.07 -5.52
N GLN A 103 31.90 17.33 -5.17
CA GLN A 103 33.13 17.72 -4.48
C GLN A 103 33.21 17.14 -3.06
N ALA A 104 32.10 17.15 -2.32
CA ALA A 104 32.06 16.59 -0.97
C ALA A 104 32.30 15.07 -0.97
N VAL A 105 31.80 14.35 -1.98
CA VAL A 105 32.07 12.93 -2.19
C VAL A 105 33.55 12.68 -2.50
N ALA A 106 34.18 13.53 -3.31
CA ALA A 106 35.61 13.47 -3.58
C ALA A 106 36.42 13.61 -2.27
N ASP A 107 36.06 14.57 -1.43
CA ASP A 107 36.70 14.77 -0.13
C ASP A 107 36.48 13.57 0.82
N LEU A 108 35.25 13.03 0.90
CA LEU A 108 34.91 11.88 1.76
C LEU A 108 35.63 10.59 1.34
N THR A 109 35.93 10.42 0.06
CA THR A 109 36.58 9.22 -0.50
C THR A 109 38.10 9.39 -0.65
N ASN A 110 38.64 10.58 -0.39
CA ASN A 110 40.03 10.96 -0.70
C ASN A 110 40.39 10.75 -2.19
N LEU A 111 39.44 10.98 -3.09
CA LEU A 111 39.63 10.98 -4.54
C LEU A 111 39.60 12.42 -5.09
N SER A 112 40.06 12.64 -6.31
CA SER A 112 39.69 13.85 -7.05
C SER A 112 38.26 13.72 -7.59
N VAL A 113 37.65 14.81 -8.03
CA VAL A 113 36.35 14.77 -8.72
C VAL A 113 36.40 13.84 -9.93
N GLU A 114 37.46 13.92 -10.74
CA GLU A 114 37.65 13.00 -11.87
C GLU A 114 37.83 11.55 -11.41
N GLY A 115 38.47 11.34 -10.26
CA GLY A 115 38.59 10.01 -9.64
C GLY A 115 37.24 9.43 -9.24
N VAL A 116 36.34 10.24 -8.67
CA VAL A 116 34.96 9.82 -8.35
C VAL A 116 34.19 9.47 -9.62
N ILE A 117 34.26 10.32 -10.65
CA ILE A 117 33.59 10.08 -11.94
C ILE A 117 34.11 8.79 -12.59
N GLN A 118 35.44 8.59 -12.60
CA GLN A 118 36.06 7.39 -13.16
C GLN A 118 35.66 6.14 -12.38
N ALA A 119 35.64 6.19 -11.04
CA ALA A 119 35.20 5.08 -10.20
C ALA A 119 33.73 4.73 -10.49
N HIS A 120 32.84 5.73 -10.52
CA HIS A 120 31.40 5.51 -10.73
C HIS A 120 31.08 4.97 -12.14
N THR A 121 31.78 5.44 -13.18
CA THR A 121 31.55 5.00 -14.58
C THR A 121 32.23 3.69 -14.96
N SER A 122 33.32 3.31 -14.29
CA SER A 122 34.03 2.05 -14.58
C SER A 122 33.44 0.83 -13.86
N ALA A 123 32.67 1.06 -12.80
CA ALA A 123 31.98 0.01 -12.06
C ALA A 123 30.80 -0.58 -12.85
N GLU A 124 30.62 -1.89 -12.73
CA GLU A 124 29.40 -2.58 -13.17
C GLU A 124 28.42 -2.62 -12.01
N TRP A 125 27.43 -1.73 -12.06
CA TRP A 125 26.42 -1.60 -11.02
C TRP A 125 25.33 -2.63 -11.25
N LYS A 126 24.90 -3.33 -10.21
CA LYS A 126 23.85 -4.33 -10.24
C LYS A 126 22.63 -3.83 -9.49
N GLY A 127 21.45 -3.92 -10.11
CA GLY A 127 20.16 -3.75 -9.45
C GLY A 127 20.00 -4.74 -8.31
N ALA A 128 20.17 -4.28 -7.07
CA ALA A 128 20.10 -5.16 -5.92
C ALA A 128 18.64 -5.38 -5.49
N PHE A 129 17.91 -4.30 -5.25
CA PHE A 129 16.50 -4.30 -4.87
C PHE A 129 15.87 -2.93 -5.14
N GLY A 130 14.55 -2.87 -5.25
CA GLY A 130 13.80 -1.61 -5.36
C GLY A 130 13.01 -1.30 -4.09
N GLY A 131 11.92 -0.55 -4.20
CA GLY A 131 10.94 -0.45 -3.10
C GLY A 131 10.91 0.85 -2.30
N PHE A 132 11.74 1.85 -2.61
CA PHE A 132 11.61 3.18 -1.97
C PHE A 132 10.48 4.01 -2.60
N ALA A 133 10.40 3.97 -3.93
CA ALA A 133 9.38 4.62 -4.75
C ALA A 133 9.34 3.89 -6.10
N PRO A 134 8.27 4.06 -6.90
CA PRO A 134 8.20 3.52 -8.25
C PRO A 134 9.46 3.81 -9.07
N GLY A 135 10.17 2.76 -9.49
CA GLY A 135 11.39 2.87 -10.30
C GLY A 135 12.65 3.30 -9.55
N PHE A 136 12.62 3.40 -8.21
CA PHE A 136 13.83 3.61 -7.42
C PHE A 136 14.50 2.26 -7.16
N THR A 137 15.67 2.05 -7.75
CA THR A 137 16.45 0.81 -7.61
C THR A 137 17.79 1.10 -6.95
N TYR A 138 18.11 0.36 -5.90
CA TYR A 138 19.38 0.40 -5.20
C TYR A 138 20.40 -0.39 -6.00
N LEU A 139 21.51 0.25 -6.36
CA LEU A 139 22.57 -0.33 -7.16
C LEU A 139 23.80 -0.59 -6.31
N VAL A 140 24.45 -1.73 -6.52
CA VAL A 140 25.73 -2.08 -5.88
C VAL A 140 26.74 -2.53 -6.92
N ALA A 141 28.01 -2.31 -6.66
CA ALA A 141 29.08 -2.83 -7.49
C ALA A 141 30.11 -3.58 -6.62
N ASP A 142 30.69 -4.63 -7.18
CA ASP A 142 31.75 -5.38 -6.51
C ASP A 142 33.02 -4.53 -6.38
N ASN A 143 33.62 -4.52 -5.18
CA ASN A 143 34.84 -3.77 -4.88
C ASN A 143 34.76 -2.25 -5.16
N ASP A 144 33.56 -1.66 -5.08
CA ASP A 144 33.35 -0.23 -5.28
C ASP A 144 34.04 0.61 -4.18
N PRO A 145 34.95 1.55 -4.55
CA PRO A 145 35.58 2.44 -3.58
C PRO A 145 34.64 3.56 -3.07
N LEU A 146 33.46 3.76 -3.67
CA LEU A 146 32.57 4.89 -3.39
C LEU A 146 31.62 4.64 -2.21
N ASN A 147 32.17 4.30 -1.05
CA ASN A 147 31.40 4.16 0.20
C ASN A 147 31.33 5.50 0.96
N VAL A 148 30.19 6.19 0.88
CA VAL A 148 30.01 7.52 1.50
C VAL A 148 28.78 7.61 2.39
N PRO A 149 28.85 8.26 3.57
CA PRO A 149 27.68 8.41 4.43
C PRO A 149 26.60 9.28 3.77
N ARG A 150 25.34 9.05 4.18
CA ARG A 150 24.24 10.00 3.95
C ARG A 150 24.57 11.34 4.60
N ARG A 151 23.96 12.41 4.11
CA ARG A 151 23.96 13.72 4.77
C ARG A 151 23.30 13.60 6.15
N GLU A 152 23.85 14.33 7.12
CA GLU A 152 23.29 14.39 8.47
C GLU A 152 21.87 14.97 8.48
N THR A 153 21.62 15.97 7.65
CA THR A 153 20.29 16.54 7.44
C THR A 153 19.82 16.25 6.01
N PRO A 154 18.69 15.53 5.82
CA PRO A 154 18.16 15.23 4.50
C PRO A 154 17.62 16.50 3.82
N ARG A 155 17.71 16.55 2.48
CA ARG A 155 17.05 17.58 1.67
C ARG A 155 15.55 17.38 1.74
N THR A 156 14.81 18.49 1.78
CA THR A 156 13.34 18.47 1.68
C THR A 156 12.87 18.08 0.28
N ALA A 157 13.68 18.31 -0.75
CA ALA A 157 13.41 17.87 -2.11
C ALA A 157 14.71 17.61 -2.89
N VAL A 158 14.80 16.43 -3.48
CA VAL A 158 15.79 16.01 -4.48
C VAL A 158 15.07 15.96 -5.83
N PRO A 159 15.59 16.58 -6.91
CA PRO A 159 14.98 16.53 -8.24
C PRO A 159 14.93 15.11 -8.83
N ALA A 160 13.94 14.86 -9.70
CA ALA A 160 13.93 13.65 -10.52
C ALA A 160 15.14 13.61 -11.46
N GLY A 161 15.66 12.41 -11.74
CA GLY A 161 16.88 12.21 -12.53
C GLY A 161 18.19 12.45 -11.76
N SER A 162 18.13 12.84 -10.48
CA SER A 162 19.35 13.00 -9.67
C SER A 162 20.03 11.66 -9.46
N VAL A 163 21.33 11.57 -9.78
CA VAL A 163 22.18 10.41 -9.54
C VAL A 163 22.91 10.62 -8.21
N ALA A 164 22.84 9.63 -7.32
CA ALA A 164 23.28 9.81 -5.93
C ALA A 164 23.96 8.58 -5.32
N LEU A 165 24.75 8.82 -4.27
CA LEU A 165 25.46 7.81 -3.50
C LEU A 165 25.08 7.85 -2.01
N ALA A 166 24.97 6.68 -1.37
CA ALA A 166 24.88 6.55 0.08
C ALA A 166 25.24 5.13 0.55
N GLY A 167 26.08 5.03 1.58
CA GLY A 167 26.75 3.78 1.91
C GLY A 167 27.51 3.28 0.69
N ASN A 168 27.38 1.99 0.41
CA ASN A 168 27.90 1.32 -0.78
C ASN A 168 26.90 1.28 -1.95
N PHE A 169 25.89 2.16 -1.95
CA PHE A 169 24.84 2.17 -2.97
C PHE A 169 24.95 3.38 -3.89
N SER A 170 24.64 3.16 -5.17
CA SER A 170 24.25 4.19 -6.14
C SER A 170 22.75 4.07 -6.46
N ALA A 171 22.12 5.16 -6.86
CA ALA A 171 20.74 5.16 -7.33
C ALA A 171 20.43 6.41 -8.16
N VAL A 172 19.34 6.34 -8.94
CA VAL A 172 18.74 7.49 -9.61
C VAL A 172 17.37 7.76 -9.02
N TYR A 173 17.12 9.01 -8.59
CA TYR A 173 15.82 9.42 -8.07
C TYR A 173 14.77 9.46 -9.20
N PRO A 174 13.71 8.63 -9.19
CA PRO A 174 12.75 8.56 -10.29
C PRO A 174 11.78 9.74 -10.30
N ARG A 175 11.58 10.39 -9.14
CA ARG A 175 10.67 11.51 -8.95
C ARG A 175 11.23 12.48 -7.90
N ARG A 176 10.63 13.67 -7.81
CA ARG A 176 10.97 14.63 -6.76
C ARG A 176 10.55 14.09 -5.39
N SER A 177 11.51 13.92 -4.49
CA SER A 177 11.25 13.42 -3.12
C SER A 177 12.26 13.96 -2.11
N PRO A 178 11.95 13.98 -0.79
CA PRO A 178 12.97 14.20 0.22
C PRO A 178 14.08 13.14 0.15
N GLY A 179 15.32 13.49 0.51
CA GLY A 179 16.44 12.55 0.41
C GLY A 179 17.74 13.09 1.02
N GLY A 180 18.48 12.21 1.69
CA GLY A 180 19.77 12.52 2.31
C GLY A 180 20.98 11.95 1.57
N TRP A 181 20.83 11.45 0.34
CA TRP A 181 21.94 10.89 -0.41
C TRP A 181 22.81 11.99 -1.02
N GLN A 182 24.08 11.68 -1.26
CA GLN A 182 25.04 12.61 -1.85
C GLN A 182 24.81 12.66 -3.37
N LEU A 183 24.40 13.82 -3.89
CA LEU A 183 24.09 14.01 -5.31
C LEU A 183 25.38 14.25 -6.12
N ILE A 184 25.69 13.35 -7.05
CA ILE A 184 26.94 13.39 -7.85
C ILE A 184 26.71 13.81 -9.31
N GLY A 185 25.46 13.80 -9.77
CA GLY A 185 25.11 14.21 -11.13
C GLY A 185 23.62 14.09 -11.41
N ARG A 186 23.26 14.18 -12.69
CA ARG A 186 21.89 14.03 -13.17
C ARG A 186 21.83 13.28 -14.50
N THR A 187 20.70 12.66 -14.75
CA THR A 187 20.34 12.04 -16.03
C THR A 187 18.97 12.52 -16.50
N ASN A 188 18.75 12.48 -17.81
CA ASN A 188 17.43 12.71 -18.41
C ASN A 188 16.65 11.40 -18.60
N GLU A 189 17.23 10.25 -18.23
CA GLU A 189 16.53 8.97 -18.31
C GLU A 189 15.33 8.95 -17.36
N ARG A 190 14.17 8.57 -17.90
CA ARG A 190 12.97 8.36 -17.10
C ARG A 190 13.10 7.00 -16.40
N MET A 191 13.31 7.00 -15.10
CA MET A 191 13.46 5.73 -14.34
C MET A 191 12.14 4.97 -14.18
N TRP A 192 11.00 5.65 -14.31
CA TRP A 192 9.66 5.08 -14.25
C TRP A 192 8.81 5.61 -15.42
N ASP A 193 8.21 4.71 -16.20
CA ASP A 193 7.39 5.04 -17.37
C ASP A 193 6.35 3.95 -17.65
N LEU A 194 5.06 4.27 -17.42
CA LEU A 194 3.95 3.34 -17.63
C LEU A 194 3.71 2.98 -19.11
N GLY A 195 4.30 3.72 -20.06
CA GLY A 195 4.22 3.41 -21.49
C GLY A 195 5.16 2.30 -21.95
N ARG A 196 6.10 1.85 -21.11
CA ARG A 196 7.03 0.76 -21.43
C ARG A 196 6.41 -0.61 -21.13
N GLU A 197 6.94 -1.64 -21.77
CA GLU A 197 6.63 -3.03 -21.41
C GLU A 197 6.99 -3.31 -19.94
N ASN A 198 8.15 -2.81 -19.50
CA ASN A 198 8.58 -2.80 -18.11
C ASN A 198 8.61 -1.36 -17.59
N PRO A 199 7.75 -0.99 -16.62
CA PRO A 199 7.65 0.40 -16.19
C PRO A 199 8.93 0.95 -15.55
N ALA A 200 9.62 0.13 -14.74
CA ALA A 200 10.91 0.49 -14.17
C ALA A 200 12.01 0.30 -15.22
N LEU A 201 12.84 1.34 -15.43
CA LEU A 201 13.98 1.26 -16.34
C LEU A 201 14.99 0.20 -15.86
N VAL A 202 15.27 0.19 -14.54
CA VAL A 202 16.19 -0.75 -13.91
C VAL A 202 15.44 -1.60 -12.90
N ARG A 203 15.54 -2.92 -13.00
CA ARG A 203 14.93 -3.88 -12.08
C ARG A 203 15.98 -4.59 -11.24
N PRO A 204 15.60 -5.22 -10.12
CA PRO A 204 16.46 -6.16 -9.43
C PRO A 204 17.00 -7.21 -10.41
N GLY A 205 18.31 -7.40 -10.43
CA GLY A 205 19.03 -8.31 -11.34
C GLY A 205 19.65 -7.67 -12.58
N ASP A 206 19.16 -6.51 -13.05
CA ASP A 206 19.71 -5.80 -14.21
C ASP A 206 21.12 -5.22 -13.90
N ILE A 207 21.92 -4.98 -14.95
CA ILE A 207 23.25 -4.36 -14.83
C ILE A 207 23.18 -2.94 -15.38
N VAL A 208 23.57 -1.95 -14.58
CA VAL A 208 23.66 -0.55 -14.94
C VAL A 208 25.12 -0.17 -15.24
N LYS A 209 25.33 0.48 -16.38
CA LYS A 209 26.59 1.14 -16.74
C LYS A 209 26.35 2.63 -16.88
N TYR A 210 26.99 3.42 -16.03
CA TYR A 210 26.92 4.86 -16.12
C TYR A 210 27.91 5.38 -17.15
N GLU A 211 27.48 6.30 -18.01
CA GLU A 211 28.35 6.96 -18.99
C GLU A 211 28.43 8.45 -18.70
N ALA A 212 29.64 8.98 -18.51
CA ALA A 212 29.85 10.42 -18.37
C ALA A 212 29.58 11.13 -19.70
N THR A 213 28.57 11.99 -19.73
CA THR A 213 28.19 12.78 -20.90
C THR A 213 28.37 14.26 -20.62
N ARG A 214 28.63 15.03 -21.68
CA ARG A 214 28.59 16.49 -21.61
C ARG A 214 27.16 16.95 -21.81
N GLU A 215 26.83 18.11 -21.27
CA GLU A 215 25.50 18.71 -21.40
C GLU A 215 25.08 18.79 -22.87
N THR A 216 24.17 17.91 -23.28
CA THR A 216 23.48 17.98 -24.56
C THR A 216 22.13 18.62 -24.33
N ILE A 217 21.97 19.83 -24.88
CA ILE A 217 20.69 20.53 -24.95
C ILE A 217 19.82 19.75 -25.95
N SER A 218 18.85 18.99 -25.43
CA SER A 218 17.72 18.60 -26.26
C SER A 218 16.84 19.84 -26.41
N ALA A 219 16.74 20.37 -27.63
CA ALA A 219 15.89 21.52 -27.92
C ALA A 219 14.42 21.10 -27.77
N VAL A 220 13.89 21.21 -26.56
CA VAL A 220 12.45 21.23 -26.33
C VAL A 220 12.01 22.69 -26.43
N VAL A 221 11.08 22.94 -27.36
CA VAL A 221 10.41 24.23 -27.53
C VAL A 221 9.78 24.63 -26.19
N PRO A 222 9.95 25.87 -25.70
CA PRO A 222 9.45 26.26 -24.40
C PRO A 222 7.93 26.39 -24.45
N ASP A 223 7.24 25.51 -23.74
CA ASP A 223 5.96 25.84 -23.11
C ASP A 223 5.72 24.93 -21.88
N SER A 224 5.19 25.57 -20.84
CA SER A 224 4.70 25.07 -19.54
C SER A 224 5.70 24.60 -18.47
N GLU A 225 5.65 25.29 -17.32
CA GLU A 225 6.21 24.90 -16.03
C GLU A 225 5.76 23.48 -15.61
N PRO A 226 6.56 22.73 -14.83
CA PRO A 226 6.15 21.41 -14.38
C PRO A 226 5.14 21.55 -13.24
N GLU A 227 3.85 21.63 -13.58
CA GLU A 227 2.80 21.27 -12.65
C GLU A 227 2.97 19.79 -12.24
N SER A 228 2.74 19.56 -10.95
CA SER A 228 2.39 18.30 -10.29
C SER A 228 2.25 17.10 -11.25
N ALA A 229 3.04 16.04 -11.00
CA ALA A 229 2.95 14.75 -11.66
C ALA A 229 1.50 14.27 -11.84
N SER A 230 0.95 14.59 -13.01
CA SER A 230 -0.23 14.05 -13.65
C SER A 230 0.22 13.76 -15.09
N GLU A 231 1.11 12.77 -15.24
CA GLU A 231 1.48 12.29 -16.58
C GLU A 231 0.53 11.15 -16.95
N ALA A 232 -0.54 11.56 -17.63
CA ALA A 232 -1.30 10.85 -18.66
C ALA A 232 -1.78 9.43 -18.30
N THR A 233 -2.82 9.37 -17.49
CA THR A 233 -3.92 8.44 -17.81
C THR A 233 -4.43 8.82 -19.21
N PRO A 234 -4.81 7.90 -20.11
CA PRO A 234 -5.50 8.30 -21.32
C PRO A 234 -6.78 9.01 -20.88
N GLU A 235 -6.81 10.34 -20.96
CA GLU A 235 -8.04 11.08 -20.87
C GLU A 235 -8.83 10.73 -22.12
N VAL A 236 -9.67 9.71 -21.96
CA VAL A 236 -10.81 9.55 -22.83
C VAL A 236 -11.66 10.80 -22.58
N THR A 237 -11.53 11.78 -23.47
CA THR A 237 -12.49 12.88 -23.56
C THR A 237 -13.88 12.26 -23.56
N ALA A 238 -14.85 12.92 -22.93
CA ALA A 238 -16.23 12.43 -22.86
C ALA A 238 -16.71 11.94 -24.25
N ASP A 239 -16.29 12.61 -25.33
CA ASP A 239 -16.61 12.22 -26.71
C ASP A 239 -16.07 10.87 -27.20
N GLN A 240 -14.99 10.31 -26.64
CA GLN A 240 -14.40 9.05 -27.13
C GLN A 240 -14.82 7.80 -26.33
N ALA A 241 -15.34 7.94 -25.09
CA ALA A 241 -15.94 6.85 -24.31
C ALA A 241 -17.46 6.74 -24.54
N VAL A 242 -18.11 7.86 -24.89
CA VAL A 242 -19.56 7.93 -25.12
C VAL A 242 -19.98 7.19 -26.40
N GLY A 243 -19.03 6.75 -27.23
CA GLY A 243 -19.31 6.01 -28.47
C GLY A 243 -20.01 4.65 -28.30
N SER A 244 -20.14 4.08 -27.09
CA SER A 244 -20.89 2.82 -26.91
C SER A 244 -21.72 2.64 -25.64
N THR A 245 -21.72 3.57 -24.68
CA THR A 245 -22.54 3.46 -23.46
C THR A 245 -23.34 4.73 -23.23
N SER A 246 -24.67 4.62 -23.30
CA SER A 246 -25.62 5.71 -23.06
C SER A 246 -25.84 6.05 -21.58
N THR A 247 -25.07 5.45 -20.66
CA THR A 247 -25.32 5.52 -19.22
C THR A 247 -24.04 5.80 -18.43
N TYR A 248 -24.08 6.82 -17.58
CA TYR A 248 -22.95 7.26 -16.77
C TYR A 248 -23.39 7.95 -15.47
N LEU A 249 -22.46 8.09 -14.53
CA LEU A 249 -22.60 8.97 -13.37
C LEU A 249 -21.69 10.20 -13.52
N GLU A 250 -22.20 11.38 -13.16
CA GLU A 250 -21.41 12.60 -13.05
C GLU A 250 -21.16 12.93 -11.58
N ILE A 251 -19.92 13.28 -11.23
CA ILE A 251 -19.57 13.80 -9.90
C ILE A 251 -20.03 15.25 -9.78
N ILE A 252 -21.05 15.52 -8.99
CA ILE A 252 -21.51 16.89 -8.69
C ILE A 252 -20.68 17.51 -7.58
N ASP A 253 -20.44 16.73 -6.52
CA ASP A 253 -19.53 17.06 -5.42
C ASP A 253 -18.74 15.80 -5.03
N PRO A 254 -17.40 15.79 -5.11
CA PRO A 254 -16.60 14.63 -4.71
C PRO A 254 -16.52 14.43 -3.19
N GLY A 255 -17.05 15.35 -2.37
CA GLY A 255 -16.77 15.41 -0.93
C GLY A 255 -15.29 15.73 -0.67
N LEU A 256 -14.79 15.37 0.52
CA LEU A 256 -13.39 15.62 0.88
C LEU A 256 -12.41 14.90 -0.07
N GLN A 257 -12.70 13.63 -0.40
CA GLN A 257 -11.95 12.84 -1.36
C GLN A 257 -12.76 11.61 -1.77
N THR A 258 -12.89 11.39 -3.08
CA THR A 258 -13.46 10.18 -3.66
C THR A 258 -12.48 9.57 -4.65
N LEU A 259 -12.18 8.28 -4.48
CA LEU A 259 -11.22 7.53 -5.30
C LEU A 259 -11.90 6.34 -5.97
N LEU A 260 -11.38 5.95 -7.13
CA LEU A 260 -11.69 4.64 -7.71
C LEU A 260 -10.81 3.58 -7.07
N GLN A 261 -11.45 2.51 -6.60
CA GLN A 261 -10.79 1.42 -5.91
C GLN A 261 -11.37 0.08 -6.34
N ASP A 262 -10.54 -0.81 -6.87
CA ASP A 262 -10.82 -2.25 -6.91
C ASP A 262 -10.14 -2.95 -5.72
N LEU A 263 -9.77 -4.22 -5.84
CA LEU A 263 -9.09 -4.95 -4.76
C LEU A 263 -7.57 -4.74 -4.70
N GLY A 264 -7.01 -3.97 -5.64
CA GLY A 264 -5.60 -3.59 -5.68
C GLY A 264 -4.78 -4.31 -6.75
N ARG A 265 -3.47 -4.07 -6.70
CA ARG A 265 -2.43 -4.40 -7.69
C ARG A 265 -1.25 -5.15 -7.06
N PRO A 266 -1.47 -6.36 -6.53
CA PRO A 266 -0.38 -7.09 -5.90
C PRO A 266 0.70 -7.49 -6.92
N GLY A 267 1.93 -7.68 -6.46
CA GLY A 267 3.06 -8.22 -7.23
C GLY A 267 4.03 -7.19 -7.78
N PHE A 268 3.84 -5.90 -7.48
CA PHE A 268 4.72 -4.82 -7.92
C PHE A 268 5.53 -4.19 -6.78
N GLY A 269 5.57 -4.83 -5.61
CA GLY A 269 6.29 -4.35 -4.43
C GLY A 269 7.79 -4.10 -4.68
N ASP A 270 8.46 -5.01 -5.39
CA ASP A 270 9.87 -4.86 -5.78
C ASP A 270 10.15 -3.61 -6.62
N LEU A 271 9.12 -3.10 -7.30
CA LEU A 271 9.23 -1.88 -8.10
C LEU A 271 8.91 -0.62 -7.30
N GLY A 272 8.52 -0.74 -6.03
CA GLY A 272 8.10 0.41 -5.21
C GLY A 272 6.63 0.79 -5.36
N VAL A 273 5.80 -0.08 -5.93
CA VAL A 273 4.36 0.15 -6.09
C VAL A 273 3.59 -0.63 -5.02
N SER A 274 2.76 0.06 -4.25
CA SER A 274 1.91 -0.60 -3.25
C SER A 274 0.73 -1.29 -3.93
N ALA A 275 0.24 -2.36 -3.31
CA ALA A 275 -0.93 -3.06 -3.82
C ALA A 275 -2.19 -2.18 -3.77
N SER A 276 -2.29 -1.18 -2.88
CA SER A 276 -3.45 -0.28 -2.80
C SER A 276 -4.81 -1.03 -2.78
N GLY A 277 -5.82 -0.50 -3.46
CA GLY A 277 -7.18 -1.01 -3.50
C GLY A 277 -8.04 -0.45 -2.37
N ALA A 278 -9.29 -0.91 -2.29
CA ALA A 278 -10.22 -0.49 -1.25
C ALA A 278 -9.60 -0.71 0.15
N ALA A 279 -9.65 0.31 1.00
CA ALA A 279 -9.08 0.24 2.35
C ALA A 279 -9.88 -0.73 3.23
N ASP A 280 -11.20 -0.73 3.06
CA ASP A 280 -12.14 -1.73 3.60
C ASP A 280 -12.64 -2.60 2.44
N LYS A 281 -11.85 -3.63 2.13
CA LYS A 281 -12.16 -4.62 1.08
C LYS A 281 -13.44 -5.40 1.35
N ALA A 282 -13.90 -5.51 2.60
CA ALA A 282 -15.12 -6.24 2.92
C ALA A 282 -16.34 -5.47 2.43
N SER A 283 -16.39 -4.17 2.70
CA SER A 283 -17.47 -3.28 2.27
C SER A 283 -17.46 -3.04 0.75
N ALA A 284 -16.29 -2.89 0.13
CA ALA A 284 -16.18 -2.80 -1.33
C ALA A 284 -16.73 -4.06 -2.04
N ARG A 285 -16.36 -5.26 -1.56
CA ARG A 285 -16.92 -6.51 -2.07
C ARG A 285 -18.44 -6.60 -1.85
N GLN A 286 -18.93 -6.13 -0.71
CA GLN A 286 -20.37 -6.09 -0.42
C GLN A 286 -21.12 -5.19 -1.40
N ALA A 287 -20.59 -4.00 -1.70
CA ALA A 287 -21.22 -3.07 -2.64
C ALA A 287 -21.40 -3.73 -4.01
N ASN A 288 -20.35 -4.38 -4.52
CA ASN A 288 -20.40 -5.11 -5.78
C ASN A 288 -21.39 -6.29 -5.76
N ARG A 289 -21.34 -7.15 -4.73
CA ARG A 289 -22.24 -8.31 -4.64
C ARG A 289 -23.71 -7.91 -4.66
N VAL A 290 -24.06 -6.86 -3.91
CA VAL A 290 -25.44 -6.38 -3.78
C VAL A 290 -26.00 -5.89 -5.12
N VAL A 291 -25.20 -5.23 -5.95
CA VAL A 291 -25.63 -4.84 -7.31
C VAL A 291 -25.52 -5.96 -8.35
N GLY A 292 -25.02 -7.15 -7.96
CA GLY A 292 -24.88 -8.33 -8.81
C GLY A 292 -23.59 -8.36 -9.65
N ASN A 293 -22.57 -7.60 -9.27
CA ASN A 293 -21.26 -7.62 -9.89
C ASN A 293 -20.39 -8.75 -9.34
N ASP A 294 -19.31 -9.07 -10.06
CA ASP A 294 -18.18 -9.77 -9.45
C ASP A 294 -17.59 -8.91 -8.33
N SER A 295 -17.13 -9.55 -7.25
CA SER A 295 -16.80 -8.87 -6.00
C SER A 295 -15.60 -7.92 -6.10
N ASP A 296 -14.82 -8.04 -7.17
CA ASP A 296 -13.53 -7.39 -7.39
C ASP A 296 -13.57 -6.20 -8.36
N LEU A 297 -14.75 -5.86 -8.91
CA LEU A 297 -14.87 -4.68 -9.76
C LEU A 297 -14.58 -3.39 -8.98
N ALA A 298 -14.17 -2.35 -9.71
CA ALA A 298 -13.93 -1.04 -9.13
C ALA A 298 -15.21 -0.43 -8.54
N VAL A 299 -15.07 0.18 -7.36
CA VAL A 299 -16.08 0.96 -6.66
C VAL A 299 -15.56 2.36 -6.39
N LEU A 300 -16.45 3.29 -6.05
CA LEU A 300 -16.03 4.57 -5.48
C LEU A 300 -15.79 4.37 -3.98
N GLU A 301 -14.61 4.70 -3.48
CA GLU A 301 -14.33 4.86 -2.05
C GLU A 301 -14.37 6.35 -1.71
N ASN A 302 -15.31 6.77 -0.87
CA ASN A 302 -15.45 8.15 -0.41
C ASN A 302 -15.17 8.26 1.09
N VAL A 303 -14.43 9.30 1.49
CA VAL A 303 -14.09 9.58 2.88
C VAL A 303 -14.95 10.72 3.42
N LEU A 304 -15.50 10.55 4.64
CA LEU A 304 -16.34 11.53 5.34
C LEU A 304 -17.67 11.91 4.66
N GLY A 305 -18.12 11.17 3.65
CA GLY A 305 -19.40 11.43 3.01
C GLY A 305 -19.34 12.65 2.09
N GLU A 306 -20.46 13.38 2.03
CA GLU A 306 -20.66 14.60 1.23
C GLU A 306 -20.51 14.39 -0.28
N LEU A 307 -20.49 13.12 -0.73
CA LEU A 307 -20.48 12.75 -2.13
C LEU A 307 -21.85 12.98 -2.76
N GLU A 308 -21.88 13.70 -3.89
CA GLU A 308 -23.06 13.93 -4.71
C GLU A 308 -22.84 13.42 -6.15
N LEU A 309 -23.72 12.53 -6.60
CA LEU A 309 -23.64 11.85 -7.89
C LEU A 309 -24.94 12.06 -8.68
N LYS A 310 -24.85 12.48 -9.93
CA LYS A 310 -26.01 12.56 -10.83
C LYS A 310 -26.01 11.43 -11.84
N ALA A 311 -27.15 10.78 -12.03
CA ALA A 311 -27.32 9.76 -13.05
C ALA A 311 -27.72 10.34 -14.41
N PHE A 312 -27.11 9.80 -15.46
CA PHE A 312 -27.55 9.94 -16.84
C PHE A 312 -27.81 8.55 -17.39
N GLY A 313 -29.07 8.28 -17.73
CA GLY A 313 -29.64 6.95 -17.88
C GLY A 313 -29.96 6.27 -16.54
N ASN A 314 -30.77 5.23 -16.59
CA ASN A 314 -31.17 4.48 -15.40
C ASN A 314 -30.04 3.55 -14.93
N VAL A 315 -29.62 3.66 -13.68
CA VAL A 315 -28.58 2.83 -13.06
C VAL A 315 -29.07 2.13 -11.80
N ILE A 316 -28.46 1.00 -11.47
CA ILE A 316 -28.66 0.31 -10.18
C ILE A 316 -27.40 0.52 -9.35
N VAL A 317 -27.58 1.02 -8.14
CA VAL A 317 -26.51 1.46 -7.23
C VAL A 317 -26.64 0.77 -5.87
N ALA A 318 -25.54 0.61 -5.16
CA ALA A 318 -25.54 0.26 -3.74
C ALA A 318 -24.51 1.11 -2.98
N ILE A 319 -24.83 1.44 -1.73
CA ILE A 319 -23.95 2.13 -0.78
C ILE A 319 -23.64 1.21 0.39
N THR A 320 -22.37 1.03 0.74
CA THR A 320 -21.91 0.23 1.89
C THR A 320 -20.80 0.96 2.66
N GLY A 321 -20.19 0.31 3.65
CA GLY A 321 -19.14 0.90 4.47
C GLY A 321 -19.72 1.60 5.70
N ALA A 322 -19.30 2.84 5.93
CA ALA A 322 -19.71 3.67 7.07
C ALA A 322 -21.24 3.84 7.18
N GLU A 323 -21.73 4.03 8.41
CA GLU A 323 -23.14 4.34 8.66
C GLU A 323 -23.40 5.80 8.29
N VAL A 324 -24.20 6.01 7.25
CA VAL A 324 -24.55 7.33 6.71
C VAL A 324 -26.06 7.46 6.51
N LYS A 325 -26.51 8.69 6.31
CA LYS A 325 -27.80 8.96 5.65
C LYS A 325 -27.51 9.28 4.19
N ALA A 326 -28.40 8.84 3.32
CA ALA A 326 -28.30 9.13 1.89
C ALA A 326 -29.69 9.41 1.33
N PHE A 327 -29.76 10.33 0.38
CA PHE A 327 -31.00 10.84 -0.20
C PHE A 327 -30.87 10.90 -1.71
N VAL A 328 -31.96 10.55 -2.40
CA VAL A 328 -32.12 10.75 -3.83
C VAL A 328 -33.09 11.91 -4.03
N THR A 329 -32.67 12.89 -4.82
CA THR A 329 -33.49 14.04 -5.22
C THR A 329 -33.76 13.96 -6.72
N GLN A 330 -35.01 14.19 -7.10
CA GLN A 330 -35.40 14.37 -8.50
C GLN A 330 -35.50 15.86 -8.78
N ASN A 331 -34.83 16.37 -9.83
CA ASN A 331 -34.97 17.77 -10.22
C ASN A 331 -36.20 17.95 -11.13
N PRO A 332 -37.26 18.64 -10.68
CA PRO A 332 -38.47 18.84 -11.47
C PRO A 332 -38.24 19.70 -12.72
N ALA A 333 -37.16 20.50 -12.78
CA ALA A 333 -36.80 21.30 -13.95
C ALA A 333 -36.36 20.46 -15.18
N LEU A 334 -36.21 19.14 -15.03
CA LEU A 334 -35.93 18.20 -16.12
C LEU A 334 -37.20 17.44 -16.57
N MET A 335 -38.36 17.68 -15.96
CA MET A 335 -39.62 17.21 -16.51
C MET A 335 -39.99 18.10 -17.71
N GLU A 336 -40.50 17.49 -18.81
CA GLU A 336 -41.28 18.23 -19.80
C GLU A 336 -42.47 18.84 -19.04
N ILE A 337 -42.35 20.12 -18.66
CA ILE A 337 -43.49 20.88 -18.16
C ILE A 337 -44.50 20.87 -19.32
N PRO A 338 -45.72 20.32 -19.15
CA PRO A 338 -46.74 20.39 -20.19
C PRO A 338 -46.88 21.84 -20.63
N GLU A 339 -47.01 22.11 -21.94
CA GLU A 339 -47.22 23.48 -22.39
C GLU A 339 -48.36 24.12 -21.59
N PRO A 340 -48.18 25.37 -21.13
CA PRO A 340 -49.15 26.02 -20.25
C PRO A 340 -50.52 25.94 -20.92
N SER A 341 -51.52 25.45 -20.19
CA SER A 341 -52.90 25.50 -20.66
C SER A 341 -53.24 26.96 -20.97
N GLU A 342 -53.86 27.23 -22.12
CA GLU A 342 -54.23 28.58 -22.60
C GLU A 342 -55.18 29.37 -21.66
N ASP A 343 -55.50 28.82 -20.49
CA ASP A 343 -56.45 29.35 -19.50
C ASP A 343 -55.79 30.03 -18.27
N LEU A 344 -54.48 30.30 -18.26
CA LEU A 344 -53.83 31.04 -17.16
C LEU A 344 -54.09 32.55 -17.28
N GLU A 345 -54.76 33.15 -16.29
CA GLU A 345 -54.97 34.61 -16.18
C GLU A 345 -53.63 35.34 -15.90
N GLU A 346 -53.50 36.58 -16.40
CA GLU A 346 -52.32 37.44 -16.18
C GLU A 346 -52.06 37.65 -14.67
N GLY A 347 -51.09 36.91 -14.11
CA GLY A 347 -50.61 37.11 -12.73
C GLY A 347 -50.26 35.87 -11.93
N GLU A 348 -50.52 34.65 -12.43
CA GLU A 348 -50.12 33.41 -11.77
C GLU A 348 -48.72 32.97 -12.23
N GLU A 349 -47.72 33.07 -11.35
CA GLU A 349 -46.43 32.41 -11.55
C GLU A 349 -46.62 30.88 -11.41
N GLU A 350 -46.22 30.09 -12.40
CA GLU A 350 -46.18 28.62 -12.27
C GLU A 350 -45.21 28.26 -11.14
N GLU A 351 -45.74 27.90 -9.97
CA GLU A 351 -44.95 27.30 -8.89
C GLU A 351 -44.40 25.96 -9.40
N LEU A 352 -43.09 25.93 -9.70
CA LEU A 352 -42.38 24.69 -9.98
C LEU A 352 -42.60 23.73 -8.79
N PRO A 353 -43.01 22.47 -9.03
CA PRO A 353 -43.22 21.52 -7.95
C PRO A 353 -41.95 21.35 -7.13
N GLU A 354 -42.07 21.21 -5.81
CA GLU A 354 -40.91 20.93 -4.95
C GLU A 354 -40.22 19.62 -5.38
N PRO A 355 -38.88 19.54 -5.35
CA PRO A 355 -38.17 18.33 -5.72
C PRO A 355 -38.55 17.17 -4.78
N GLU A 356 -38.97 16.04 -5.36
CA GLU A 356 -39.25 14.84 -4.59
C GLU A 356 -37.94 14.29 -3.99
N VAL A 357 -37.92 14.09 -2.67
CA VAL A 357 -36.76 13.59 -1.93
C VAL A 357 -37.11 12.25 -1.28
N ARG A 358 -36.36 11.21 -1.63
CA ARG A 358 -36.50 9.87 -1.03
C ARG A 358 -35.21 9.42 -0.37
N ARG A 359 -35.32 8.64 0.71
CA ARG A 359 -34.16 8.06 1.39
C ARG A 359 -33.57 6.93 0.55
N ALA A 360 -32.27 6.98 0.28
CA ALA A 360 -31.54 5.87 -0.30
C ALA A 360 -31.22 4.82 0.80
N PRO A 361 -31.50 3.53 0.56
CA PRO A 361 -31.16 2.50 1.52
C PRO A 361 -29.66 2.16 1.46
N LEU A 362 -29.11 1.65 2.57
CA LEU A 362 -27.75 1.13 2.63
C LEU A 362 -27.75 -0.39 2.49
N ARG A 363 -26.65 -0.93 1.96
CA ARG A 363 -26.36 -2.37 1.89
C ARG A 363 -27.43 -3.18 1.15
N THR A 364 -28.13 -2.51 0.24
CA THR A 364 -29.10 -3.09 -0.69
C THR A 364 -29.05 -2.32 -2.01
N ALA A 365 -29.45 -2.97 -3.10
CA ALA A 365 -29.47 -2.33 -4.41
C ALA A 365 -30.72 -1.45 -4.54
N PHE A 366 -30.55 -0.26 -5.11
CA PHE A 366 -31.66 0.63 -5.44
C PHE A 366 -31.43 1.28 -6.81
N SER A 367 -32.53 1.70 -7.44
CA SER A 367 -32.48 2.40 -8.72
C SER A 367 -32.17 3.88 -8.50
N LEU A 368 -31.33 4.45 -9.37
CA LEU A 368 -31.18 5.87 -9.59
C LEU A 368 -31.57 6.13 -11.05
N TYR A 369 -32.69 6.81 -11.25
CA TYR A 369 -33.26 7.08 -12.57
C TYR A 369 -32.52 8.22 -13.26
N ASP A 370 -32.70 8.30 -14.58
CA ASP A 370 -32.15 9.39 -15.39
C ASP A 370 -32.49 10.77 -14.79
N GLY A 371 -31.46 11.59 -14.58
CA GLY A 371 -31.57 12.93 -14.01
C GLY A 371 -31.66 13.00 -12.48
N GLU A 372 -31.85 11.87 -11.77
CA GLU A 372 -31.83 11.86 -10.30
C GLU A 372 -30.41 12.06 -9.75
N THR A 373 -30.33 12.72 -8.58
CA THR A 373 -29.08 12.97 -7.87
C THR A 373 -29.08 12.24 -6.53
N LEU A 374 -28.01 11.47 -6.27
CA LEU A 374 -27.74 10.82 -5.00
C LEU A 374 -26.80 11.68 -4.16
N ARG A 375 -27.21 12.05 -2.95
CA ARG A 375 -26.37 12.72 -1.95
C ARG A 375 -26.14 11.82 -0.75
N ILE A 376 -24.88 11.61 -0.38
CA ILE A 376 -24.46 10.88 0.82
C ILE A 376 -24.02 11.89 1.89
N GLU A 377 -24.57 11.80 3.09
CA GLU A 377 -24.21 12.67 4.22
C GLU A 377 -22.96 12.18 4.96
N ALA A 378 -22.44 13.02 5.85
CA ALA A 378 -21.36 12.66 6.75
C ALA A 378 -21.70 11.42 7.62
N PRO A 379 -20.72 10.56 7.93
CA PRO A 379 -20.94 9.32 8.68
C PRO A 379 -21.24 9.55 10.16
N GLU A 380 -22.17 8.77 10.69
CA GLU A 380 -22.48 8.66 12.14
C GLU A 380 -21.55 7.65 12.83
N ALA A 381 -21.06 6.65 12.10
CA ALA A 381 -20.06 5.68 12.53
C ALA A 381 -19.22 5.19 11.35
N GLY A 382 -17.94 4.94 11.58
CA GLY A 382 -16.97 4.67 10.51
C GLY A 382 -16.47 5.95 9.83
N LEU A 383 -15.79 5.77 8.70
CA LEU A 383 -15.09 6.85 7.99
C LEU A 383 -15.28 6.80 6.46
N ARG A 384 -15.35 5.59 5.88
CA ARG A 384 -15.33 5.37 4.43
C ARG A 384 -16.62 4.72 3.96
N THR A 385 -17.26 5.30 2.95
CA THR A 385 -18.37 4.69 2.21
C THR A 385 -17.91 4.15 0.88
N TYR A 386 -18.63 3.14 0.38
CA TYR A 386 -18.36 2.53 -0.93
C TYR A 386 -19.61 2.58 -1.80
N VAL A 387 -19.47 3.07 -3.04
CA VAL A 387 -20.56 3.11 -4.02
C VAL A 387 -20.21 2.20 -5.20
N ALA A 388 -21.05 1.20 -5.44
CA ALA A 388 -20.96 0.34 -6.61
C ALA A 388 -22.14 0.60 -7.54
N VAL A 389 -21.89 0.48 -8.84
CA VAL A 389 -22.91 0.50 -9.89
C VAL A 389 -22.97 -0.86 -10.56
N ARG A 390 -24.17 -1.33 -10.89
CA ARG A 390 -24.34 -2.58 -11.62
C ARG A 390 -23.69 -2.48 -13.00
N GLY A 391 -22.84 -3.45 -13.35
CA GLY A 391 -22.03 -3.43 -14.56
C GLY A 391 -20.62 -2.85 -14.35
N GLY A 392 -20.36 -2.20 -13.21
CA GLY A 392 -19.06 -1.62 -12.86
C GLY A 392 -18.76 -0.32 -13.59
N PHE A 393 -17.68 0.35 -13.16
CA PHE A 393 -17.17 1.56 -13.81
C PHE A 393 -16.20 1.22 -14.94
N MET A 394 -16.41 1.81 -16.12
CA MET A 394 -15.54 1.60 -17.27
C MET A 394 -14.35 2.55 -17.25
N VAL A 395 -13.33 2.18 -16.48
CA VAL A 395 -12.09 2.95 -16.33
C VAL A 395 -10.90 2.10 -16.78
N PRO A 396 -9.86 2.67 -17.41
CA PRO A 396 -8.66 1.91 -17.77
C PRO A 396 -7.97 1.29 -16.56
N GLU A 397 -7.38 0.11 -16.76
CA GLU A 397 -6.44 -0.47 -15.81
C GLU A 397 -5.05 0.11 -16.02
N VAL A 398 -4.38 0.44 -14.94
CA VAL A 398 -2.93 0.71 -14.90
C VAL A 398 -2.33 -0.47 -14.16
N LEU A 399 -1.31 -1.15 -14.68
CA LEU A 399 -0.70 -2.33 -14.01
C LEU A 399 -1.74 -3.37 -13.51
N GLY A 400 -2.75 -3.67 -14.33
CA GLY A 400 -3.77 -4.70 -14.04
C GLY A 400 -4.80 -4.33 -12.95
N SER A 401 -4.92 -3.06 -12.57
CA SER A 401 -5.95 -2.61 -11.61
C SER A 401 -6.37 -1.16 -11.83
N ARG A 402 -7.57 -0.82 -11.38
CA ARG A 402 -8.21 0.50 -11.41
C ARG A 402 -8.07 1.27 -10.09
N ALA A 403 -7.33 0.73 -9.12
CA ALA A 403 -7.12 1.36 -7.82
C ALA A 403 -6.24 2.61 -7.93
N THR A 404 -6.61 3.66 -7.20
CA THR A 404 -5.77 4.84 -6.98
C THR A 404 -4.79 4.58 -5.84
N ASP A 405 -3.48 4.58 -6.12
CA ASP A 405 -2.42 4.54 -5.11
C ASP A 405 -1.89 5.95 -4.82
N SER A 406 -2.31 6.51 -3.69
CA SER A 406 -1.94 7.88 -3.29
C SER A 406 -0.48 8.05 -2.88
N MET A 407 0.22 6.95 -2.56
CA MET A 407 1.64 7.01 -2.16
C MET A 407 2.55 7.03 -3.38
N SER A 408 2.27 6.14 -4.33
CA SER A 408 3.08 5.99 -5.54
C SER A 408 2.67 6.92 -6.68
N GLY A 409 1.43 7.42 -6.67
CA GLY A 409 0.86 8.19 -7.79
C GLY A 409 0.51 7.31 -8.99
N VAL A 410 0.13 6.05 -8.74
CA VAL A 410 -0.23 5.07 -9.79
C VAL A 410 -1.74 4.83 -9.78
N GLY A 411 -2.32 4.79 -10.98
CA GLY A 411 -3.75 4.60 -11.16
C GLY A 411 -4.48 5.92 -11.44
N PRO A 412 -5.82 5.91 -11.41
CA PRO A 412 -6.62 7.10 -11.68
C PRO A 412 -6.37 8.21 -10.65
N GLU A 413 -6.46 9.46 -11.08
CA GLU A 413 -6.45 10.61 -10.17
C GLU A 413 -7.69 10.63 -9.27
N PRO A 414 -7.62 11.26 -8.08
CA PRO A 414 -8.80 11.54 -7.26
C PRO A 414 -9.91 12.24 -8.06
N LEU A 415 -11.16 11.83 -7.84
CA LEU A 415 -12.27 12.33 -8.62
C LEU A 415 -12.56 13.79 -8.28
N ALA A 416 -12.81 14.59 -9.31
CA ALA A 416 -13.16 15.99 -9.22
C ALA A 416 -14.60 16.24 -9.69
N LYS A 417 -15.15 17.39 -9.31
CA LYS A 417 -16.45 17.87 -9.82
C LYS A 417 -16.46 17.90 -11.36
N GLY A 418 -17.58 17.48 -11.95
CA GLY A 418 -17.79 17.36 -13.38
C GLY A 418 -17.18 16.11 -14.00
N LYS A 419 -16.49 15.26 -13.23
CA LYS A 419 -15.96 14.00 -13.75
C LYS A 419 -17.10 13.06 -14.14
N VAL A 420 -17.05 12.57 -15.37
CA VAL A 420 -17.98 11.57 -15.90
C VAL A 420 -17.39 10.17 -15.73
N LEU A 421 -18.22 9.25 -15.22
CA LEU A 421 -17.89 7.85 -14.96
C LEU A 421 -18.83 6.95 -15.78
N PRO A 422 -18.40 6.45 -16.96
CA PRO A 422 -19.21 5.56 -17.76
C PRO A 422 -19.51 4.24 -17.04
N VAL A 423 -20.76 3.76 -17.15
CA VAL A 423 -21.21 2.52 -16.51
C VAL A 423 -21.19 1.38 -17.52
N GLY A 424 -20.61 0.24 -17.12
CA GLY A 424 -20.51 -0.96 -17.95
C GLY A 424 -21.83 -1.70 -18.10
N GLN A 425 -21.88 -2.66 -19.02
CA GLN A 425 -23.05 -3.53 -19.17
C GLN A 425 -23.03 -4.67 -18.15
N ALA A 426 -24.17 -4.87 -17.47
CA ALA A 426 -24.33 -5.97 -16.53
C ALA A 426 -24.28 -7.34 -17.24
N LYS A 427 -23.61 -8.32 -16.63
CA LYS A 427 -23.67 -9.72 -17.07
C LYS A 427 -25.12 -10.22 -16.95
N ARG A 428 -25.69 -10.74 -18.06
CA ARG A 428 -27.11 -11.13 -18.16
C ARG A 428 -27.56 -12.18 -17.14
N ASN A 429 -26.64 -12.97 -16.60
CA ASN A 429 -26.98 -14.12 -15.74
C ASN A 429 -26.88 -13.82 -14.23
N ASN A 430 -26.46 -12.61 -13.83
CA ASN A 430 -26.33 -12.26 -12.41
C ASN A 430 -27.55 -11.48 -11.94
N SER A 431 -28.26 -11.95 -10.92
CA SER A 431 -29.29 -11.15 -10.24
C SER A 431 -28.66 -10.09 -9.33
N VAL A 432 -29.42 -9.07 -8.96
CA VAL A 432 -29.07 -8.26 -7.78
C VAL A 432 -29.18 -9.11 -6.51
N GLY A 433 -28.40 -8.76 -5.49
CA GLY A 433 -28.44 -9.43 -4.19
C GLY A 433 -29.58 -8.92 -3.31
N SER A 434 -29.90 -9.68 -2.26
CA SER A 434 -30.76 -9.22 -1.16
C SER A 434 -30.04 -8.18 -0.30
N ASP A 435 -30.78 -7.56 0.63
CA ASP A 435 -30.21 -6.72 1.67
C ASP A 435 -29.20 -7.51 2.54
N GLU A 436 -28.04 -6.91 2.79
CA GLU A 436 -26.99 -7.49 3.62
C GLU A 436 -26.81 -6.69 4.94
N PRO A 437 -26.44 -7.36 6.05
CA PRO A 437 -26.06 -6.68 7.28
C PRO A 437 -24.73 -5.91 7.13
N ALA A 438 -24.43 -5.03 8.09
CA ALA A 438 -23.11 -4.41 8.18
C ALA A 438 -22.01 -5.48 8.31
N THR A 439 -20.84 -5.20 7.74
CA THR A 439 -19.67 -6.11 7.73
C THR A 439 -19.03 -6.25 9.12
N GLY A 440 -19.34 -5.35 10.05
CA GLY A 440 -18.89 -5.38 11.44
C GLY A 440 -19.47 -4.22 12.26
N VAL A 441 -19.09 -4.14 13.53
CA VAL A 441 -19.40 -3.00 14.39
C VAL A 441 -18.41 -1.89 14.09
N LEU A 442 -18.87 -0.81 13.46
CA LEU A 442 -18.01 0.27 12.98
C LEU A 442 -17.46 1.14 14.14
N PRO A 443 -16.26 1.72 13.98
CA PRO A 443 -15.68 2.62 14.99
C PRO A 443 -16.52 3.87 15.17
N MET A 444 -16.63 4.35 16.41
CA MET A 444 -17.41 5.52 16.76
C MET A 444 -16.65 6.33 17.80
N ILE A 445 -16.65 7.65 17.65
CA ILE A 445 -16.02 8.56 18.62
C ILE A 445 -16.61 8.31 20.01
N GLY A 446 -15.75 8.22 21.02
CA GLY A 446 -16.13 7.92 22.40
C GLY A 446 -16.26 6.43 22.73
N LYS A 447 -16.19 5.52 21.75
CA LYS A 447 -16.11 4.07 21.96
C LYS A 447 -14.71 3.56 21.63
N VAL A 448 -14.27 2.51 22.34
CA VAL A 448 -12.98 1.86 22.11
C VAL A 448 -13.18 0.73 21.10
N THR A 449 -12.40 0.76 20.03
CA THR A 449 -12.32 -0.30 19.01
C THR A 449 -11.14 -1.21 19.32
N THR A 450 -11.36 -2.52 19.37
CA THR A 450 -10.27 -3.49 19.54
C THR A 450 -9.76 -3.95 18.18
N LEU A 451 -8.45 -3.86 17.96
CA LEU A 451 -7.77 -4.44 16.79
C LEU A 451 -6.84 -5.56 17.26
N ARG A 452 -7.00 -6.76 16.71
CA ARG A 452 -6.15 -7.90 17.02
C ARG A 452 -4.88 -7.89 16.18
N ILE A 453 -3.75 -8.22 16.80
CA ILE A 453 -2.43 -8.18 16.19
C ILE A 453 -1.70 -9.50 16.42
N THR A 454 -0.91 -9.94 15.45
CA THR A 454 0.17 -10.91 15.69
C THR A 454 1.45 -10.14 15.97
N LEU A 455 2.25 -10.56 16.94
CA LEU A 455 3.55 -9.93 17.21
C LEU A 455 4.56 -10.23 16.07
N GLY A 456 5.54 -9.34 15.92
CA GLY A 456 6.57 -9.43 14.88
C GLY A 456 6.29 -8.57 13.65
N PRO A 457 7.26 -8.47 12.71
CA PRO A 457 8.49 -9.27 12.62
C PRO A 457 9.67 -8.77 13.49
N ARG A 458 9.53 -7.63 14.19
CA ARG A 458 10.58 -7.02 15.01
C ARG A 458 10.09 -6.73 16.43
N ASP A 459 9.25 -7.59 16.98
CA ASP A 459 8.86 -7.55 18.39
C ASP A 459 10.08 -7.68 19.32
N ASP A 460 11.15 -8.34 18.89
CA ASP A 460 12.45 -8.42 19.59
C ASP A 460 13.22 -7.09 19.70
N TRP A 461 12.70 -6.00 19.12
CA TRP A 461 13.20 -4.64 19.34
C TRP A 461 12.58 -3.94 20.55
N PHE A 462 11.60 -4.58 21.20
CA PHE A 462 10.88 -4.03 22.34
C PHE A 462 11.03 -4.97 23.54
N ASP A 463 11.16 -4.39 24.72
CA ASP A 463 11.09 -5.15 25.96
C ASP A 463 9.63 -5.45 26.33
N GLU A 464 9.43 -6.21 27.40
CA GLU A 464 8.10 -6.52 27.93
C GLU A 464 7.29 -5.25 28.21
N ALA A 465 7.95 -4.20 28.73
CA ALA A 465 7.30 -2.92 29.01
C ALA A 465 6.81 -2.21 27.73
N GLY A 466 7.58 -2.28 26.64
CA GLY A 466 7.21 -1.77 25.32
C GLY A 466 6.03 -2.52 24.71
N ILE A 467 6.03 -3.85 24.78
CA ILE A 467 4.90 -4.66 24.28
C ILE A 467 3.64 -4.44 25.13
N SER A 468 3.74 -4.40 26.46
CA SER A 468 2.62 -4.04 27.33
C SER A 468 2.12 -2.62 27.06
N ALA A 469 3.00 -1.65 26.77
CA ALA A 469 2.56 -0.31 26.38
C ALA A 469 1.75 -0.32 25.07
N LEU A 470 2.02 -1.22 24.13
CA LEU A 470 1.21 -1.36 22.91
C LEU A 470 -0.17 -1.94 23.20
N THR A 471 -0.25 -2.99 24.02
CA THR A 471 -1.44 -3.84 24.13
C THR A 471 -2.38 -3.50 25.30
N GLU A 472 -1.88 -2.88 26.36
CA GLU A 472 -2.67 -2.65 27.58
C GLU A 472 -3.30 -1.25 27.65
N GLN A 473 -2.89 -0.31 26.79
CA GLN A 473 -3.41 1.05 26.78
C GLN A 473 -4.29 1.35 25.56
N GLU A 474 -4.95 2.51 25.62
CA GLU A 474 -5.70 3.06 24.51
C GLU A 474 -4.82 3.99 23.68
N TRP A 475 -5.06 3.99 22.38
CA TRP A 475 -4.43 4.86 21.39
C TRP A 475 -5.51 5.69 20.70
N MET A 476 -5.23 6.94 20.36
CA MET A 476 -6.20 7.80 19.66
C MET A 476 -5.74 8.07 18.24
N ALA A 477 -6.60 7.82 17.26
CA ALA A 477 -6.33 8.13 15.86
C ALA A 477 -6.29 9.66 15.66
N THR A 478 -5.26 10.17 14.98
CA THR A 478 -5.08 11.60 14.75
C THR A 478 -5.65 12.04 13.40
N SER A 479 -5.81 13.35 13.21
CA SER A 479 -6.18 13.96 11.92
C SER A 479 -5.10 13.86 10.83
N GLN A 480 -3.88 13.43 11.17
CA GLN A 480 -2.81 13.16 10.20
C GLN A 480 -2.94 11.77 9.54
N SER A 481 -4.00 11.03 9.85
CA SER A 481 -4.27 9.70 9.29
C SER A 481 -4.83 9.80 7.88
N ASN A 482 -4.40 8.90 6.99
CA ASN A 482 -4.84 8.83 5.60
C ASN A 482 -4.82 7.37 5.09
N ARG A 483 -4.83 7.15 3.77
CA ARG A 483 -4.78 5.80 3.17
C ARG A 483 -3.42 5.09 3.31
N ILE A 484 -2.35 5.83 3.59
CA ILE A 484 -1.02 5.27 3.84
C ILE A 484 -0.99 4.64 5.23
N GLY A 485 -1.55 5.33 6.22
CA GLY A 485 -1.65 4.79 7.57
C GLY A 485 -2.42 5.64 8.56
N VAL A 486 -2.80 5.00 9.66
CA VAL A 486 -3.38 5.64 10.85
C VAL A 486 -2.25 6.02 11.79
N ARG A 487 -2.18 7.31 12.14
CA ARG A 487 -1.20 7.82 13.11
C ARG A 487 -1.86 7.95 14.46
N PHE A 488 -1.24 7.37 15.47
CA PHE A 488 -1.77 7.39 16.82
C PHE A 488 -1.06 8.40 17.70
N GLU A 489 -1.82 8.97 18.62
CA GLU A 489 -1.33 9.72 19.77
C GLU A 489 -1.76 9.05 21.07
N LEU A 490 -1.09 9.46 22.15
CA LEU A 490 -1.39 8.96 23.49
C LEU A 490 -2.57 9.74 24.07
N PRO A 491 -3.52 9.07 24.75
CA PRO A 491 -4.42 9.75 25.66
C PRO A 491 -3.62 10.35 26.84
N ALA A 492 -4.23 11.31 27.54
CA ALA A 492 -3.59 11.93 28.70
C ALA A 492 -3.15 10.87 29.74
N GLY A 493 -1.86 10.88 30.10
CA GLY A 493 -1.26 9.91 31.03
C GLY A 493 -0.79 8.59 30.40
N GLY A 494 -0.89 8.43 29.07
CA GLY A 494 -0.31 7.29 28.36
C GLY A 494 1.21 7.33 28.28
N ARG A 495 1.81 6.19 27.94
CA ARG A 495 3.28 6.04 27.80
C ARG A 495 3.67 5.62 26.38
N PRO A 496 4.67 6.26 25.75
CA PRO A 496 5.17 5.82 24.45
C PRO A 496 5.83 4.44 24.57
N MET A 497 5.92 3.71 23.47
CA MET A 497 6.70 2.48 23.43
C MET A 497 8.20 2.77 23.51
N THR A 498 8.93 2.00 24.31
CA THR A 498 10.39 2.08 24.42
C THR A 498 11.04 0.98 23.60
N ARG A 499 12.08 1.31 22.85
CA ARG A 499 12.91 0.32 22.16
C ARG A 499 13.95 -0.24 23.12
N ALA A 500 14.14 -1.56 23.10
CA ALA A 500 15.20 -2.24 23.82
C ALA A 500 16.54 -2.21 23.06
N LYS A 501 16.50 -1.94 21.75
CA LYS A 501 17.67 -1.88 20.86
C LYS A 501 17.85 -0.46 20.32
N ASP A 502 19.07 0.04 20.43
CA ASP A 502 19.52 1.28 19.80
C ASP A 502 19.94 1.03 18.34
N GLY A 503 19.90 2.08 17.52
CA GLY A 503 20.36 2.07 16.13
C GLY A 503 19.25 2.14 15.08
N GLU A 504 19.67 2.16 13.82
CA GLU A 504 18.77 2.17 12.66
C GLU A 504 18.57 0.74 12.14
N LEU A 505 17.31 0.38 11.86
CA LEU A 505 16.99 -0.86 11.20
C LEU A 505 17.18 -0.68 9.70
N ALA A 506 17.98 -1.56 9.09
CA ALA A 506 18.10 -1.60 7.63
C ALA A 506 16.71 -1.81 7.01
N SER A 507 16.43 -1.11 5.91
CA SER A 507 15.10 -1.17 5.29
C SER A 507 14.68 -2.60 4.98
N GLU A 508 13.44 -2.93 5.35
CA GLU A 508 12.82 -4.24 5.17
C GLU A 508 11.39 -4.10 4.65
N GLY A 509 10.85 -5.20 4.11
CA GLY A 509 9.49 -5.22 3.59
C GLY A 509 8.43 -5.03 4.68
N ALA A 510 7.40 -4.25 4.35
CA ALA A 510 6.23 -4.05 5.21
C ALA A 510 4.96 -4.55 4.50
N VAL A 511 3.94 -4.85 5.29
CA VAL A 511 2.63 -5.32 4.78
C VAL A 511 1.50 -4.43 5.32
N PRO A 512 0.31 -4.43 4.70
CA PRO A 512 -0.85 -3.79 5.29
C PRO A 512 -1.12 -4.37 6.67
N GLY A 513 -1.37 -3.50 7.65
CA GLY A 513 -1.57 -3.88 9.05
C GLY A 513 -0.32 -3.76 9.92
N SER A 514 0.88 -3.55 9.34
CA SER A 514 2.10 -3.34 10.13
C SER A 514 1.97 -2.15 11.08
N LEU A 515 2.25 -2.38 12.37
CA LEU A 515 2.38 -1.37 13.42
C LEU A 515 3.84 -0.96 13.55
N GLN A 516 4.22 0.01 12.75
CA GLN A 516 5.57 0.55 12.73
C GLN A 516 5.75 1.54 13.90
N ILE A 517 6.86 1.41 14.64
CA ILE A 517 7.15 2.25 15.81
C ILE A 517 8.37 3.14 15.52
N PRO A 518 8.19 4.44 15.19
CA PRO A 518 9.28 5.40 15.05
C PRO A 518 10.00 5.69 16.38
N PRO A 519 11.09 6.49 16.38
CA PRO A 519 11.79 6.87 17.61
C PRO A 519 10.93 7.59 18.65
N SER A 520 9.81 8.19 18.23
CA SER A 520 8.82 8.79 19.14
C SER A 520 8.09 7.79 20.03
N GLY A 521 8.12 6.49 19.69
CA GLY A 521 7.38 5.44 20.39
C GLY A 521 5.87 5.46 20.13
N LEU A 522 5.40 6.28 19.18
CA LEU A 522 3.99 6.38 18.79
C LEU A 522 3.72 5.48 17.57
N PRO A 523 2.82 4.49 17.66
CA PRO A 523 2.54 3.58 16.55
C PRO A 523 2.00 4.30 15.31
N VAL A 524 2.41 3.80 14.15
CA VAL A 524 1.80 4.10 12.85
C VAL A 524 1.31 2.79 12.26
N LEU A 525 0.00 2.66 12.07
CA LEU A 525 -0.63 1.49 11.44
C LEU A 525 -0.69 1.69 9.94
N PHE A 526 0.01 0.85 9.19
CA PHE A 526 -0.01 0.85 7.73
C PHE A 526 -1.33 0.34 7.16
N LEU A 527 -1.88 1.09 6.20
CA LEU A 527 -3.14 0.80 5.50
C LEU A 527 -2.87 0.43 4.02
N ALA A 528 -3.83 0.62 3.12
CA ALA A 528 -3.78 0.11 1.75
C ALA A 528 -2.64 0.71 0.91
N ASP A 529 -2.33 2.00 1.08
CA ASP A 529 -1.30 2.71 0.29
C ASP A 529 0.02 2.82 1.08
N HIS A 530 0.30 1.88 1.97
CA HIS A 530 1.52 1.90 2.80
C HIS A 530 2.80 1.83 1.96
N PRO A 531 3.93 2.37 2.44
CA PRO A 531 5.22 2.16 1.80
C PRO A 531 5.59 0.68 1.82
N VAL A 532 6.13 0.17 0.71
CA VAL A 532 6.47 -1.26 0.58
C VAL A 532 7.70 -1.65 1.40
N THR A 533 8.60 -0.69 1.67
CA THR A 533 9.75 -0.85 2.57
C THR A 533 9.75 0.20 3.68
N GLY A 534 10.37 -0.12 4.82
CA GLY A 534 10.53 0.79 5.95
C GLY A 534 11.76 0.50 6.79
N GLY A 535 12.31 1.52 7.44
CA GLY A 535 13.51 1.44 8.30
C GLY A 535 13.21 1.55 9.81
N TYR A 536 11.95 1.41 10.21
CA TYR A 536 11.54 1.39 11.61
C TYR A 536 10.94 0.04 11.98
N PRO A 537 11.21 -0.47 13.20
CA PRO A 537 10.75 -1.77 13.64
C PRO A 537 9.23 -1.85 13.68
N VAL A 538 8.71 -2.97 13.17
CA VAL A 538 7.29 -3.33 13.24
C VAL A 538 7.10 -4.27 14.43
N ALA A 539 6.35 -3.80 15.44
CA ALA A 539 6.11 -4.54 16.68
C ALA A 539 5.07 -5.66 16.52
N GLY A 540 4.12 -5.45 15.61
CA GLY A 540 3.07 -6.41 15.31
C GLY A 540 2.33 -6.04 14.03
N VAL A 541 1.46 -6.92 13.57
CA VAL A 541 0.66 -6.74 12.36
C VAL A 541 -0.81 -7.01 12.70
N VAL A 542 -1.68 -6.03 12.40
CA VAL A 542 -3.13 -6.19 12.50
C VAL A 542 -3.57 -7.33 11.60
N ILE A 543 -4.36 -8.25 12.14
CA ILE A 543 -4.82 -9.40 11.36
C ILE A 543 -5.74 -8.94 10.23
N GLU A 544 -5.69 -9.64 9.09
CA GLU A 544 -6.46 -9.29 7.89
C GLU A 544 -7.96 -9.08 8.15
N ARG A 545 -8.54 -9.84 9.09
CA ARG A 545 -9.96 -9.75 9.45
C ARG A 545 -10.34 -8.43 10.12
N ASP A 546 -9.38 -7.76 10.76
CA ASP A 546 -9.59 -6.49 11.46
C ASP A 546 -9.14 -5.29 10.61
N MET A 547 -8.54 -5.52 9.43
CA MET A 547 -8.14 -4.45 8.50
C MET A 547 -9.31 -3.59 7.99
N PRO A 548 -10.48 -4.17 7.59
CA PRO A 548 -11.69 -3.39 7.34
C PRO A 548 -12.04 -2.43 8.47
N LEU A 549 -11.91 -2.87 9.72
CA LEU A 549 -12.23 -2.08 10.89
C LEU A 549 -11.20 -0.97 11.12
N ALA A 550 -9.92 -1.26 10.93
CA ALA A 550 -8.84 -0.27 10.98
C ALA A 550 -9.00 0.83 9.92
N ALA A 551 -9.43 0.46 8.71
CA ALA A 551 -9.74 1.39 7.63
C ALA A 551 -10.99 2.25 7.90
N GLN A 552 -11.76 1.98 8.96
CA GLN A 552 -12.94 2.75 9.33
C GLN A 552 -12.70 3.67 10.54
N LEU A 553 -11.47 3.82 11.01
CA LEU A 553 -11.13 4.68 12.16
C LEU A 553 -11.16 6.18 11.77
N PRO A 554 -12.13 6.99 12.24
CA PRO A 554 -12.07 8.43 12.08
C PRO A 554 -11.05 9.06 13.05
N PRO A 555 -10.57 10.29 12.78
CA PRO A 555 -9.83 11.07 13.77
C PRO A 555 -10.60 11.17 15.09
N GLY A 556 -9.90 11.02 16.22
CA GLY A 556 -10.47 10.97 17.57
C GLY A 556 -11.01 9.59 17.99
N ALA A 557 -11.03 8.59 17.10
CA ALA A 557 -11.39 7.22 17.48
C ALA A 557 -10.34 6.61 18.43
N LYS A 558 -10.82 5.85 19.41
CA LYS A 558 -9.97 5.15 20.38
C LYS A 558 -9.77 3.71 19.96
N VAL A 559 -8.54 3.23 20.08
CA VAL A 559 -8.15 1.87 19.70
C VAL A 559 -7.42 1.20 20.86
N ARG A 560 -7.69 -0.10 21.06
CA ARG A 560 -6.84 -0.98 21.88
C ARG A 560 -6.33 -2.12 21.01
N PHE A 561 -5.03 -2.41 21.10
CA PHE A 561 -4.44 -3.55 20.41
C PHE A 561 -4.47 -4.79 21.29
N THR A 562 -4.82 -5.94 20.73
CA THR A 562 -4.80 -7.22 21.46
C THR A 562 -3.92 -8.21 20.72
N ALA A 563 -2.82 -8.62 21.35
CA ALA A 563 -1.97 -9.65 20.78
C ALA A 563 -2.71 -11.00 20.78
N VAL A 564 -2.69 -11.69 19.64
CA VAL A 564 -3.37 -12.97 19.44
C VAL A 564 -2.43 -14.02 18.86
N ASP A 565 -2.76 -15.28 19.12
CA ASP A 565 -2.14 -16.41 18.44
C ASP A 565 -2.49 -16.38 16.93
N PRO A 566 -1.50 -16.56 16.03
CA PRO A 566 -1.70 -16.39 14.59
C PRO A 566 -2.55 -17.46 13.92
N ASP A 567 -2.79 -18.60 14.58
CA ASP A 567 -3.54 -19.73 14.02
C ASP A 567 -4.96 -19.82 14.60
N THR A 568 -5.13 -19.49 15.88
CA THR A 568 -6.43 -19.54 16.58
C THR A 568 -7.12 -18.18 16.71
N PHE A 569 -6.38 -17.07 16.59
CA PHE A 569 -6.83 -15.70 16.84
C PHE A 569 -7.37 -15.45 18.25
N LEU A 570 -7.06 -16.33 19.20
CA LEU A 570 -7.35 -16.12 20.61
C LEU A 570 -6.30 -15.19 21.22
N PRO A 571 -6.67 -14.31 22.17
CA PRO A 571 -5.72 -13.48 22.90
C PRO A 571 -4.58 -14.33 23.47
N LEU A 572 -3.34 -13.86 23.31
CA LEU A 572 -2.22 -14.45 24.03
C LEU A 572 -2.47 -14.26 25.53
N GLU A 573 -2.33 -15.30 26.32
CA GLU A 573 -2.44 -15.18 27.77
C GLU A 573 -1.36 -14.20 28.24
N ASN A 574 -1.78 -13.10 28.87
CA ASN A 574 -0.85 -12.25 29.61
C ASN A 574 -0.15 -13.17 30.62
N SER A 575 1.16 -13.30 30.52
CA SER A 575 2.00 -14.01 31.50
C SER A 575 2.02 -13.25 32.83
N THR A 576 0.87 -13.17 33.48
CA THR A 576 0.69 -12.71 34.83
C THR A 576 0.02 -13.84 35.60
N SER A 577 0.79 -14.43 36.52
CA SER A 577 0.46 -15.48 37.49
C SER A 577 0.62 -16.94 37.05
N THR A 578 1.81 -17.51 37.31
CA THR A 578 1.97 -18.73 38.15
C THR A 578 3.46 -19.02 38.40
N SER A 579 4.08 -18.23 39.29
CA SER A 579 5.21 -18.73 40.08
C SER A 579 4.66 -19.42 41.33
N SER A 580 4.11 -20.63 41.19
CA SER A 580 4.02 -21.60 42.29
C SER A 580 3.54 -22.95 41.77
N SER A 581 4.47 -23.84 41.46
CA SER A 581 4.25 -25.27 41.67
C SER A 581 5.60 -25.97 41.80
N THR A 582 5.90 -26.26 43.05
CA THR A 582 6.98 -27.09 43.56
C THR A 582 7.09 -28.40 42.76
N ARG A 583 8.29 -28.71 42.26
CA ARG A 583 8.67 -30.07 41.84
C ARG A 583 8.29 -31.08 42.92
N PRO A 584 7.59 -32.18 42.61
CA PRO A 584 7.75 -33.42 43.34
C PRO A 584 8.97 -34.13 42.75
N GLN A 585 10.00 -34.30 43.58
CA GLN A 585 11.03 -35.31 43.34
C GLN A 585 10.36 -36.68 43.38
N GLY A 586 10.43 -37.41 42.28
CA GLY A 586 10.10 -38.83 42.19
C GLY A 586 11.36 -39.61 41.82
N SER A 587 12.21 -39.84 42.80
CA SER A 587 13.20 -40.93 42.75
C SER A 587 12.54 -42.17 43.33
N GLU A 588 12.35 -43.23 42.54
CA GLU A 588 12.33 -44.55 43.13
C GLU A 588 12.75 -45.63 42.14
N LYS A 589 13.58 -46.52 42.69
CA LYS A 589 14.37 -47.55 42.03
C LYS A 589 13.51 -48.76 41.70
N ASN A 590 13.91 -49.43 40.62
CA ASN A 590 13.76 -50.87 40.44
C ASN A 590 14.06 -51.65 41.73
N GLU A 591 13.11 -52.47 42.19
CA GLU A 591 13.37 -53.83 42.67
C GLU A 591 12.25 -54.76 42.21
N GLY A 592 12.65 -55.95 41.77
CA GLY A 592 11.83 -56.96 41.10
C GLY A 592 11.01 -57.86 42.04
N PRO A 593 10.52 -59.00 41.52
CA PRO A 593 9.20 -59.54 41.83
C PRO A 593 9.20 -60.63 42.91
N SER A 594 8.03 -60.92 43.49
CA SER A 594 7.70 -62.25 44.02
C SER A 594 6.19 -62.47 44.21
N ALA A 595 5.79 -63.68 43.79
CA ALA A 595 4.58 -64.46 44.05
C ALA A 595 3.26 -64.03 43.40
#